data_AF-A0A353R1I6-F1
#
_entry.id   AF-A0A353R1I6-F1
#
_cell.length_a   1.000
_cell.length_b   1.000
_cell.length_c   1.000
_cell.angle_alpha   90.00
_cell.angle_beta   90.00
_cell.angle_gamma   90.00
#
_symmetry.space_group_name_H-M   'P 1'
#
loop_
_entity.id
_entity.type
_entity.pdbx_description
1 polymer ?
#
loop_
_entity_poly.entity_id
_entity_poly.type
_entity_poly.pdbx_seq_one_letter_code
_entity_poly.pdbx_strand_id
1 'polypeptide(L)' 'MSREIERYSANERMNHWFTAIVFVILALSGLALFHPSMYWLTNHLGGGTWTRILHPFIGVAMFVSFLVMVRSFWAHNKLT' A
#
# COMPACT_ATOMS: atom_id res chain seq x y z
N MET A 1 16.53 20.24 25.49
CA MET A 1 15.24 19.55 25.58
C MET A 1 14.66 19.45 24.18
N SER A 2 14.36 18.23 23.71
CA SER A 2 13.61 18.04 22.46
C SER A 2 12.26 18.74 22.59
N ARG A 3 11.88 19.55 21.58
CA ARG A 3 10.58 20.24 21.51
C ARG A 3 9.50 19.41 20.81
N GLU A 4 9.76 18.14 20.53
CA GLU A 4 8.87 17.30 19.72
C GLU A 4 8.00 16.39 20.59
N ILE A 5 6.75 16.23 20.19
CA ILE A 5 5.76 15.33 20.81
C ILE A 5 5.59 14.12 19.89
N GLU A 6 5.61 12.92 20.47
CA GLU A 6 5.34 11.69 19.72
C GLU A 6 3.86 11.63 19.31
N ARG A 7 3.58 11.95 18.04
CA ARG A 7 2.22 11.88 17.48
C ARG A 7 1.84 10.47 17.00
N TYR A 8 2.80 9.73 16.46
CA TYR A 8 2.63 8.37 15.94
C TYR A 8 3.80 7.53 16.39
N SER A 9 3.52 6.34 16.91
CA SER A 9 4.51 5.34 17.30
C SER A 9 5.33 4.84 16.10
N ALA A 10 6.50 4.25 16.39
CA ALA A 10 7.34 3.65 15.35
C ALA A 10 6.60 2.57 14.53
N ASN A 11 5.74 1.77 15.17
CA ASN A 11 4.96 0.71 14.53
C ASN A 11 3.91 1.28 13.57
N GLU A 12 3.21 2.34 13.95
CA GLU A 12 2.23 3.01 13.09
C GLU A 12 2.89 3.58 11.84
N ARG A 13 4.06 4.21 12.00
CA ARG A 13 4.85 4.72 10.86
C ARG A 13 5.31 3.59 9.93
N MET A 14 5.77 2.47 10.50
CA MET A 14 6.22 1.32 9.72
C MET A 14 5.07 0.71 8.90
N ASN A 15 3.91 0.50 9.52
CA ASN A 15 2.73 -0.04 8.84
C ASN A 15 2.24 0.92 7.74
N HIS A 16 2.28 2.24 7.99
CA HIS A 16 1.94 3.25 7.00
C HIS A 16 2.88 3.20 5.79
N TRP A 17 4.20 3.22 6.01
CA TRP A 17 5.18 3.14 4.93
C TRP A 17 5.06 1.85 4.14
N PHE A 18 4.85 0.72 4.81
CA PHE A 18 4.58 -0.56 4.15
C PHE A 18 3.32 -0.48 3.28
N THR A 19 2.20 0.00 3.83
CA THR A 19 0.95 0.19 3.08
C THR A 19 1.17 1.07 1.84
N ALA A 20 1.87 2.19 2.00
CA ALA A 20 2.12 3.16 0.93
C ALA A 20 2.94 2.55 -0.22
N ILE A 21 4.02 1.83 0.09
CA ILE A 21 4.87 1.19 -0.91
C ILE A 21 4.09 0.12 -1.67
N VAL A 22 3.39 -0.76 -0.95
CA VAL A 22 2.58 -1.83 -1.54
C VAL A 22 1.47 -1.24 -2.42
N PHE A 23 0.82 -0.15 -1.98
CA PHE A 23 -0.18 0.56 -2.78
C PHE A 23 0.40 1.11 -4.08
N VAL A 24 1.59 1.74 -4.06
CA VAL A 24 2.21 2.26 -5.29
C VAL A 24 2.48 1.13 -6.29
N ILE A 25 3.03 0.00 -5.83
CA ILE A 25 3.27 -1.17 -6.69
C ILE A 25 1.94 -1.71 -7.26
N LEU A 26 0.91 -1.79 -6.42
CA LEU A 26 -0.41 -2.28 -6.81
C LEU A 26 -1.09 -1.34 -7.81
N ALA A 27 -0.98 -0.02 -7.61
CA ALA A 27 -1.55 0.98 -8.49
C ALA A 27 -0.87 0.98 -9.87
N LEU A 28 0.47 0.90 -9.92
CA LEU A 28 1.22 0.82 -11.17
C LEU A 28 0.90 -0.46 -11.95
N SER A 29 0.88 -1.61 -11.26
CA SER A 29 0.52 -2.89 -11.88
C SER A 29 -0.94 -2.95 -12.31
N GLY A 30 -1.86 -2.37 -11.55
CA GLY A 30 -3.28 -2.23 -11.92
C GLY A 30 -3.47 -1.34 -13.14
N LEU A 31 -2.77 -0.20 -13.20
CA LEU A 31 -2.80 0.69 -14.35
C LEU A 31 -2.27 0.02 -15.62
N ALA A 32 -1.23 -0.81 -15.47
CA ALA A 32 -0.67 -1.63 -16.55
C ALA A 32 -1.69 -2.61 -17.15
N LEU A 33 -2.60 -3.13 -16.33
CA LEU A 33 -3.66 -4.06 -16.74
C LEU A 33 -4.93 -3.33 -17.22
N PHE A 34 -5.14 -2.09 -16.78
CA PHE A 34 -6.33 -1.31 -17.08
C PHE A 34 -6.31 -0.65 -18.46
N HIS A 35 -5.20 0.00 -18.84
CA HIS A 35 -5.12 0.74 -20.09
C HIS A 35 -3.93 0.29 -20.98
N PRO A 36 -4.15 -0.04 -22.27
CA PRO A 36 -3.10 -0.60 -23.13
C PRO A 36 -1.84 0.26 -23.28
N SER A 37 -1.97 1.59 -23.30
CA SER A 37 -0.80 2.49 -23.40
C SER A 37 0.13 2.42 -22.17
N MET A 38 -0.36 1.85 -21.07
CA MET A 38 0.36 1.70 -19.81
C MET A 38 0.96 0.29 -19.65
N TYR A 39 0.84 -0.59 -20.64
CA TYR A 39 1.30 -1.97 -20.54
C TYR A 39 2.80 -2.12 -20.25
N TRP A 40 3.61 -1.11 -20.60
CA TRP A 40 5.04 -1.09 -20.28
C TRP A 40 5.35 -1.12 -18.77
N LEU A 41 4.40 -0.69 -17.92
CA LEU A 41 4.51 -0.78 -16.46
C LEU A 41 4.57 -2.23 -15.96
N THR A 42 4.12 -3.21 -16.76
CA THR A 42 4.25 -4.64 -16.41
C THR A 42 5.71 -5.07 -16.22
N ASN A 43 6.67 -4.34 -16.82
CA ASN A 43 8.10 -4.63 -16.66
C ASN A 43 8.58 -4.50 -15.21
N HIS A 44 7.91 -3.72 -14.36
CA HIS A 44 8.28 -3.59 -12.94
C HIS A 44 8.07 -4.88 -12.14
N LEU A 45 7.17 -5.76 -12.59
CA LEU A 45 6.93 -7.07 -11.98
C LEU A 45 7.47 -8.23 -12.83
N GLY A 46 8.28 -7.97 -13.85
CA GLY A 46 8.84 -9.02 -14.71
C GLY A 46 7.99 -9.38 -15.94
N GLY A 47 7.05 -8.51 -16.34
CA GLY A 47 6.23 -8.63 -17.55
C GLY A 47 4.78 -9.01 -17.28
N GLY A 48 3.99 -9.17 -18.35
CA GLY A 48 2.54 -9.35 -18.25
C GLY A 48 2.10 -10.59 -17.46
N THR A 49 2.78 -11.72 -17.64
CA THR A 49 2.48 -12.98 -16.92
C THR A 49 2.69 -12.81 -15.42
N TRP A 50 3.88 -12.34 -15.02
CA TRP A 50 4.20 -12.11 -13.61
C TRP A 50 3.34 -11.02 -12.98
N THR A 51 3.02 -9.95 -13.71
CA THR A 51 2.11 -8.89 -13.23
C THR A 51 0.75 -9.47 -12.84
N ARG A 52 0.15 -10.33 -13.67
CA ARG A 52 -1.16 -10.94 -13.38
C ARG A 52 -1.11 -11.91 -12.20
N ILE A 53 0.00 -12.63 -12.04
CA ILE A 53 0.19 -13.57 -10.92
C ILE A 53 0.39 -12.79 -9.61
N LEU A 54 1.32 -11.83 -9.59
CA LEU A 54 1.75 -11.15 -8.36
C LEU A 54 0.75 -10.09 -7.87
N HIS A 55 0.09 -9.37 -8.78
CA HIS A 55 -0.87 -8.30 -8.43
C HIS A 55 -1.90 -8.71 -7.36
N PRO A 56 -2.64 -9.84 -7.47
CA PRO A 56 -3.61 -10.21 -6.44
C PRO A 56 -2.97 -10.50 -5.08
N PHE A 57 -1.77 -11.10 -5.03
CA PHE A 57 -1.09 -11.36 -3.76
C PHE A 57 -0.63 -10.06 -3.08
N ILE A 58 -0.12 -9.10 -3.88
CA ILE A 58 0.22 -7.76 -3.41
C ILE A 58 -1.05 -7.06 -2.89
N GLY A 59 -2.19 -7.26 -3.55
CA GLY A 59 -3.48 -6.74 -3.11
C GLY A 59 -3.93 -7.29 -1.75
N VAL A 60 -3.77 -8.59 -1.53
CA VAL A 60 -4.04 -9.22 -0.22
C VAL A 60 -3.11 -8.65 0.85
N ALA A 61 -1.81 -8.52 0.56
CA ALA A 61 -0.85 -7.93 1.49
C ALA A 61 -1.21 -6.48 1.86
N MET A 62 -1.63 -5.68 0.87
CA MET A 62 -2.12 -4.31 1.08
C MET A 62 -3.35 -4.32 1.99
N PHE A 63 -4.33 -5.17 1.68
CA PHE A 63 -5.58 -5.25 2.44
C PHE A 63 -5.33 -5.58 3.91
N VAL A 64 -4.48 -6.58 4.19
CA VAL A 64 -4.13 -6.95 5.56
C VAL A 64 -3.41 -5.82 6.31
N SER A 65 -2.43 -5.17 5.68
CA SER A 65 -1.72 -4.04 6.30
C SER A 65 -2.64 -2.84 6.54
N PHE A 66 -3.55 -2.56 5.61
CA PHE A 66 -4.54 -1.51 5.77
C PHE A 66 -5.53 -1.83 6.91
N LEU A 67 -5.96 -3.08 7.06
CA LEU A 67 -6.80 -3.50 8.19
C LEU A 67 -6.12 -3.30 9.55
N VAL A 68 -4.80 -3.51 9.63
CA VAL A 68 -4.02 -3.20 10.84
C VAL A 68 -4.09 -1.68 11.11
N MET A 69 -3.92 -0.86 10.08
CA MET A 69 -3.99 0.60 10.20
C MET A 69 -5.37 1.07 10.67
N VAL A 70 -6.44 0.53 10.09
CA VAL A 70 -7.82 0.82 10.49
C VAL A 70 -8.03 0.49 11.96
N ARG A 71 -7.56 -0.67 12.45
CA ARG A 71 -7.66 -1.02 13.88
C ARG A 71 -6.89 -0.06 14.78
N SER A 72 -5.68 0.34 14.40
CA SER A 72 -4.86 1.28 15.18
C SER A 72 -5.50 2.66 15.30
N PHE A 73 -6.08 3.18 14.21
CA PHE A 73 -6.62 4.54 14.18
C PHE A 73 -8.13 4.64 14.39
N TRP A 74 -8.83 3.51 14.56
CA TRP A 74 -10.30 3.47 14.69
C TRP A 74 -10.83 4.44 15.74
N ALA A 75 -10.20 4.47 16.91
CA ALA A 75 -10.63 5.31 18.02
C ALA A 75 -10.51 6.82 17.71
N HIS A 76 -9.53 7.18 16.88
CA HIS A 76 -9.22 8.55 16.50
C HIS A 76 -10.00 9.03 15.26
N ASN A 77 -10.63 8.11 14.52
CA ASN A 77 -11.34 8.41 13.27
C ASN A 77 -12.86 8.43 13.47
N LYS A 78 -13.33 9.15 14.49
CA LYS A 78 -14.75 9.37 14.77
C LYS A 78 -15.10 10.81 14.41
N LEU A 79 -16.29 11.02 13.84
CA LEU A 79 -16.78 12.35 13.40
C LEU A 79 -17.41 13.18 14.54
N THR A 80 -17.38 12.67 15.77
CA THR A 80 -17.97 13.25 16.98
C THR A 80 -17.02 14.21 17.65
#